data_AF-A0A553QNH8-F1
#
_entry.id   AF-A0A553QNH8-F1
#
_cell.length_a   1.000
_cell.length_b   1.000
_cell.length_c   1.000
_cell.angle_alpha   90.00
_cell.angle_beta   90.00
_cell.angle_gamma   90.00
#
_symmetry.space_group_name_H-M   'P 1'
#
loop_
_entity.id
_entity.type
_entity.pdbx_description
1 polymer ?
#
loop_
_entity_poly.entity_id
_entity_poly.type
_entity_poly.pdbx_seq_one_letter_code
_entity_poly.pdbx_strand_id
1 'polypeptide(L)'
;MNGFKMNSVSKTLHTKVWIAIKRLDLSDNRVTALREIHIPSGANVANIEQILAHSFRFDASQKTLKVRNNRGSLIPLNSSMPPNSKQMPYLLEVAKNYQHVNPRPRSIPLTVLNNTMKLRLQSILKRIERLEELSPQIKLQRQEKMTKDIELLNQKLTFLHRRMQTAESYSWEGMLRRAPLW
;
A
#
# COMPACT_ATOMS: atom_id res chain seq x y z
N MET A 1 -35.16 37.96 -21.62
CA MET A 1 -33.85 38.62 -21.61
C MET A 1 -33.01 37.99 -20.52
N ASN A 2 -31.82 37.55 -20.92
CA ASN A 2 -30.92 36.67 -20.19
C ASN A 2 -30.19 37.40 -19.05
N GLY A 3 -29.88 36.69 -17.96
CA GLY A 3 -29.01 37.27 -16.94
C GLY A 3 -28.70 36.43 -15.70
N PHE A 4 -28.81 35.09 -15.72
CA PHE A 4 -28.26 34.29 -14.62
C PHE A 4 -26.74 34.14 -14.83
N LYS A 5 -25.96 35.02 -14.20
CA LYS A 5 -24.51 34.83 -14.02
C LYS A 5 -24.27 33.65 -13.07
N MET A 6 -23.96 32.48 -13.62
CA MET A 6 -23.24 31.46 -12.85
C MET A 6 -21.79 31.90 -12.68
N ASN A 7 -21.50 32.53 -11.53
CA ASN A 7 -20.13 32.54 -11.02
C ASN A 7 -19.89 31.19 -10.32
N SER A 8 -19.66 30.13 -11.10
CA SER A 8 -19.00 28.94 -10.57
C SER A 8 -17.52 29.26 -10.42
N VAL A 9 -17.17 29.91 -9.31
CA VAL A 9 -15.79 29.94 -8.84
C VAL A 9 -15.44 28.48 -8.56
N SER A 10 -14.76 27.84 -9.51
CA SER A 10 -14.08 26.57 -9.30
C SER A 10 -13.10 26.77 -8.15
N LYS A 11 -13.54 26.43 -6.92
CA LYS A 11 -12.66 26.36 -5.75
C LYS A 11 -11.56 25.39 -6.12
N THR A 12 -10.38 25.90 -6.47
CA THR A 12 -9.18 25.11 -6.58
C THR A 12 -8.96 24.48 -5.20
N LEU A 13 -9.22 23.18 -5.07
CA LEU A 13 -8.90 22.48 -3.84
C LEU A 13 -7.38 22.55 -3.69
N HIS A 14 -6.91 23.27 -2.68
CA HIS A 14 -5.51 23.28 -2.29
C HIS A 14 -5.36 22.49 -1.00
N THR A 15 -4.35 21.63 -0.96
CA THR A 15 -3.98 20.95 0.27
C THR A 15 -2.95 21.81 1.00
N LYS A 16 -3.30 22.21 2.22
CA LYS A 16 -2.44 22.99 3.10
C LYS A 16 -1.51 22.06 3.86
N VAL A 17 -0.21 22.31 3.76
CA VAL A 17 0.83 21.57 4.50
C VAL A 17 1.88 22.52 5.09
N TRP A 18 2.39 22.17 6.26
CA TRP A 18 3.51 22.81 6.93
C TRP A 18 4.77 22.03 6.65
N ILE A 19 5.80 22.71 6.14
CA ILE A 19 7.07 22.10 5.80
C ILE A 19 8.21 22.86 6.48
N ALA A 20 9.04 22.11 7.18
CA ALA A 20 10.31 22.56 7.75
C ALA A 20 11.44 22.14 6.82
N ILE A 21 12.39 23.03 6.53
CA ILE A 21 13.49 22.75 5.58
C ILE A 21 14.82 22.51 6.32
N LYS A 22 15.57 21.53 5.81
CA LYS A 22 16.92 21.18 6.22
C LYS A 22 17.85 21.17 5.01
N ARG A 23 18.87 22.04 5.01
CA ARG A 23 19.75 22.33 3.86
C ARG A 23 21.03 21.49 3.90
N LEU A 24 20.87 20.19 3.69
CA LEU A 24 22.00 19.26 3.63
C LEU A 24 22.95 19.58 2.46
N ASP A 25 22.45 20.22 1.40
CA ASP A 25 23.25 20.73 0.29
C ASP A 25 24.31 21.76 0.71
N LEU A 26 24.05 22.49 1.79
CA LEU A 26 24.97 23.46 2.40
C LEU A 26 25.78 22.86 3.57
N SER A 27 25.73 21.55 3.75
CA SER A 27 26.27 20.86 4.94
C SER A 27 25.66 21.35 6.26
N ASP A 28 24.47 21.95 6.22
CA ASP A 28 23.74 22.39 7.39
C ASP A 28 22.79 21.28 7.88
N ASN A 29 23.04 20.80 9.09
CA ASN A 29 22.24 19.76 9.73
C ASN A 29 21.08 20.31 10.56
N ARG A 30 20.87 21.63 10.58
CA ARG A 30 19.79 22.28 11.34
C ARG A 30 18.56 22.52 10.46
N VAL A 31 17.41 22.60 11.12
CA VAL A 31 16.19 23.09 10.49
C VAL A 31 16.30 24.61 10.40
N THR A 32 16.17 25.15 9.19
CA THR A 32 16.47 26.57 8.91
C THR A 32 15.22 27.44 8.75
N ALA A 33 14.10 26.86 8.29
CA ALA A 33 12.84 27.59 8.17
C ALA A 33 11.64 26.65 8.24
N LEU A 34 10.49 27.20 8.64
CA LEU A 34 9.17 26.56 8.62
C LEU A 34 8.22 27.42 7.80
N ARG A 35 7.54 26.82 6.82
CA ARG A 35 6.60 27.52 5.94
C ARG A 35 5.32 26.73 5.75
N GLU A 36 4.23 27.47 5.60
CA GLU A 36 2.97 26.96 5.12
C GLU A 36 2.99 26.95 3.59
N ILE A 37 2.59 25.82 2.99
CA ILE A 37 2.66 25.57 1.55
C ILE A 37 1.31 25.05 1.08
N HIS A 38 0.83 25.63 -0.01
CA HIS A 38 -0.43 25.27 -0.64
C HIS A 38 -0.13 24.44 -1.89
N ILE A 39 -0.47 23.15 -1.84
CA ILE A 39 -0.28 22.24 -2.96
C ILE A 39 -1.59 22.17 -3.76
N PRO A 40 -1.63 22.58 -5.04
CA PRO A 40 -2.82 22.45 -5.87
C PRO A 40 -3.22 20.99 -6.08
N SER A 41 -4.52 20.70 -6.05
CA SER A 41 -5.03 19.38 -6.42
C SER A 41 -4.66 19.03 -7.85
N GLY A 42 -4.13 17.82 -8.06
CA GLY A 42 -3.68 17.37 -9.38
C GLY A 42 -2.34 17.96 -9.85
N ALA A 43 -1.62 18.71 -9.00
CA ALA A 43 -0.29 19.21 -9.35
C ALA A 43 0.68 18.04 -9.63
N ASN A 44 1.41 18.15 -10.74
CA ASN A 44 2.51 17.24 -11.05
C ASN A 44 3.71 17.50 -10.12
N VAL A 45 4.65 16.55 -10.07
CA VAL A 45 5.82 16.64 -9.19
C VAL A 45 6.66 17.89 -9.50
N ALA A 46 6.89 18.20 -10.77
CA ALA A 46 7.68 19.35 -11.19
C ALA A 46 7.11 20.69 -10.68
N ASN A 47 5.79 20.86 -10.72
CA ASN A 47 5.11 22.06 -10.21
C ASN A 47 5.25 22.15 -8.69
N ILE A 48 5.14 21.02 -7.99
CA ILE A 48 5.33 20.98 -6.53
C ILE A 48 6.78 21.33 -6.17
N GLU A 49 7.76 20.77 -6.88
CA GLU A 49 9.18 21.10 -6.72
C GLU A 49 9.45 22.60 -6.93
N GLN A 50 8.85 23.19 -7.97
CA GLN A 50 8.92 24.63 -8.18
C GLN A 50 8.30 25.41 -7.02
N ILE A 51 7.10 25.05 -6.55
CA ILE A 51 6.47 25.72 -5.40
C ILE A 51 7.38 25.68 -4.17
N LEU A 52 8.00 24.53 -3.89
CA LEU A 52 8.95 24.38 -2.78
C LEU A 52 10.20 25.25 -2.98
N ALA A 53 10.78 25.22 -4.18
CA ALA A 53 11.96 26.00 -4.56
C ALA A 53 11.73 27.50 -4.39
N HIS A 54 10.60 28.02 -4.89
CA HIS A 54 10.20 29.42 -4.72
C HIS A 54 9.93 29.76 -3.25
N SER A 55 9.22 28.89 -2.52
CA SER A 55 8.85 29.12 -1.12
C SER A 55 10.08 29.23 -0.22
N PHE A 56 11.09 28.37 -0.43
CA PHE A 56 12.30 28.31 0.39
C PHE A 56 13.54 28.95 -0.24
N ARG A 57 13.39 29.59 -1.40
CA ARG A 57 14.46 30.30 -2.14
C ARG A 57 15.70 29.42 -2.36
N PHE A 58 15.49 28.23 -2.91
CA PHE A 58 16.59 27.38 -3.36
C PHE A 58 16.44 27.02 -4.83
N ASP A 59 17.56 26.85 -5.53
CA ASP A 59 17.55 26.26 -6.87
C ASP A 59 17.30 24.75 -6.77
N ALA A 60 16.26 24.28 -7.45
CA ALA A 60 15.91 22.86 -7.55
C ALA A 60 16.81 22.09 -8.53
N SER A 61 17.53 22.79 -9.40
CA SER A 61 18.43 22.16 -10.36
C SER A 61 19.54 21.38 -9.64
N GLN A 62 19.74 20.12 -10.03
CA GLN A 62 20.75 19.21 -9.45
C GLN A 62 20.62 18.91 -7.95
N LYS A 63 19.42 19.06 -7.37
CA LYS A 63 19.14 18.71 -5.98
C LYS A 63 18.11 17.61 -5.86
N THR A 64 18.30 16.77 -4.86
CA THR A 64 17.34 15.74 -4.49
C THR A 64 16.53 16.24 -3.30
N LEU A 65 15.20 16.23 -3.44
CA LEU A 65 14.26 16.60 -2.38
C LEU A 65 13.75 15.33 -1.69
N LYS A 66 13.88 15.26 -0.36
CA LYS A 66 13.34 14.16 0.45
C LYS A 66 12.37 14.72 1.47
N VAL A 67 11.10 14.34 1.36
CA VAL A 67 10.08 14.73 2.33
C VAL A 67 9.89 13.61 3.33
N ARG A 68 9.98 13.92 4.63
CA ARG A 68 9.77 12.99 5.72
C ARG A 68 8.61 13.42 6.62
N ASN A 69 7.88 12.44 7.15
CA ASN A 69 6.89 12.66 8.18
C ASN A 69 7.52 12.85 9.58
N ASN A 70 6.69 13.08 10.60
CA ASN A 70 7.12 13.24 11.99
C ASN A 70 7.78 11.98 12.59
N ARG A 71 7.55 10.80 12.01
CA ARG A 71 8.23 9.54 12.37
C ARG A 71 9.56 9.36 11.64
N GLY A 72 9.97 10.33 10.81
CA GLY A 72 11.17 10.27 9.99
C GLY A 72 11.05 9.38 8.75
N SER A 73 9.86 8.84 8.43
CA SER A 73 9.64 8.03 7.24
C SER A 73 9.57 8.89 5.98
N LEU A 74 10.19 8.44 4.88
CA LEU A 74 10.10 9.10 3.58
C LEU A 74 8.67 8.96 3.03
N ILE A 75 8.08 10.07 2.60
CA ILE A 75 6.74 10.11 2.00
C ILE A 75 6.83 10.63 0.56
N PRO A 76 5.93 10.18 -0.33
CA PRO A 76 5.90 10.64 -1.71
C PRO A 76 5.56 12.14 -1.78
N LEU A 77 6.28 12.87 -2.62
CA LEU A 77 5.97 14.26 -2.95
C LEU A 77 4.93 14.27 -4.07
N ASN A 78 3.65 14.44 -3.71
CA ASN A 78 2.55 14.48 -4.67
C ASN A 78 1.40 15.40 -4.19
N SER A 79 0.37 15.56 -5.01
CA SER A 79 -0.78 16.42 -4.68
C SER A 79 -1.71 15.85 -3.59
N SER A 80 -1.52 14.60 -3.15
CA SER A 80 -2.37 13.94 -2.14
C SER A 80 -1.71 13.84 -0.77
N MET A 81 -0.70 14.67 -0.49
CA MET A 81 -0.08 14.72 0.83
C MET A 81 -1.12 15.10 1.90
N PRO A 82 -1.26 14.34 2.99
CA PRO A 82 -2.21 14.68 4.05
C PRO A 82 -1.91 16.06 4.66
N PRO A 83 -2.94 16.83 5.07
CA PRO A 83 -2.74 18.01 5.89
C PRO A 83 -2.02 17.66 7.19
N ASN A 84 -1.16 18.55 7.66
CA ASN A 84 -0.45 18.43 8.94
C ASN A 84 -0.57 19.74 9.74
N SER A 85 0.10 19.80 10.90
CA SER A 85 0.07 20.95 11.80
C SER A 85 1.42 21.65 11.88
N LYS A 86 1.42 22.89 12.35
CA LYS A 86 2.63 23.69 12.57
C LYS A 86 3.57 23.05 13.61
N GLN A 87 3.00 22.33 14.58
CA GLN A 87 3.74 21.63 15.65
C GLN A 87 4.38 20.33 15.15
N MET A 88 3.83 19.71 14.10
CA MET A 88 4.34 18.49 13.49
C MET A 88 4.50 18.65 11.97
N PRO A 89 5.40 19.54 11.52
CA PRO A 89 5.59 19.79 10.11
C PRO A 89 6.27 18.61 9.42
N TYR A 90 6.12 18.53 8.10
CA TYR A 90 6.94 17.64 7.27
C TYR A 90 8.36 18.19 7.21
N LEU A 91 9.34 17.30 7.18
CA LEU A 91 10.74 17.68 7.02
C LEU A 91 11.14 17.53 5.55
N LEU A 92 11.51 18.64 4.91
CA LEU A 92 12.10 18.69 3.58
C LEU A 92 13.62 18.73 3.71
N GLU A 93 14.28 17.62 3.40
CA GLU A 93 15.73 17.54 3.28
C GLU A 93 16.12 17.86 1.84
N VAL A 94 16.89 18.94 1.65
CA VAL A 94 17.46 19.31 0.35
C VAL A 94 18.89 18.84 0.31
N ALA A 95 19.19 17.87 -0.53
CA ALA A 95 20.51 17.25 -0.66
C ALA A 95 21.08 17.45 -2.07
N LYS A 96 22.40 17.41 -2.20
CA LYS A 96 23.07 17.29 -3.51
C LYS A 96 22.79 15.90 -4.08
N ASN A 97 22.62 15.78 -5.40
CA ASN A 97 22.43 14.49 -6.08
C ASN A 97 23.52 13.46 -5.73
N TYR A 98 24.75 13.93 -5.53
CA TYR A 98 25.90 13.10 -5.17
C TYR A 98 26.61 13.67 -3.93
N GLN A 99 25.91 13.72 -2.80
CA GLN A 99 26.46 14.34 -1.58
C GLN A 99 27.64 13.56 -0.96
N HIS A 100 27.62 12.24 -1.05
CA HIS A 100 28.60 11.36 -0.36
C HIS A 100 29.39 10.47 -1.32
N VAL A 101 29.22 10.65 -2.64
CA VAL A 101 29.80 9.76 -3.65
C VAL A 101 30.28 10.58 -4.85
N ASN A 102 31.35 10.11 -5.49
CA ASN A 102 31.79 10.65 -6.77
C ASN A 102 31.05 9.91 -7.89
N PRO A 103 30.15 10.58 -8.65
CA PRO A 103 29.42 9.92 -9.72
C PRO A 103 30.39 9.46 -10.80
N ARG A 104 30.39 8.16 -11.10
CA ARG A 104 31.09 7.63 -12.27
C ARG A 104 30.16 7.66 -13.48
N PRO A 105 30.68 7.95 -14.69
CA PRO A 105 29.89 7.83 -15.91
C PRO A 105 29.33 6.41 -16.02
N ARG A 106 28.07 6.33 -16.47
CA ARG A 106 27.33 5.07 -16.50
C ARG A 106 28.01 4.07 -17.44
N SER A 107 28.32 2.88 -16.93
CA SER A 107 28.97 1.81 -17.70
C SER A 107 28.01 1.02 -18.59
N ILE A 108 26.70 1.09 -18.33
CA ILE A 108 25.67 0.33 -19.06
C ILE A 108 24.83 1.31 -19.90
N PRO A 109 24.71 1.09 -21.23
CA PRO A 109 23.85 1.89 -22.09
C PRO A 109 22.39 1.88 -21.63
N LEU A 110 21.70 3.02 -21.70
CA LEU A 110 20.28 3.13 -21.31
C LEU A 110 19.36 2.15 -22.07
N THR A 111 19.74 1.80 -23.31
CA THR A 111 19.00 0.85 -24.16
C THR A 111 18.90 -0.53 -23.52
N VAL A 112 19.99 -1.04 -22.93
CA VAL A 112 20.03 -2.35 -22.26
C VAL A 112 19.14 -2.35 -21.02
N LEU A 113 19.17 -1.26 -20.24
CA LEU A 113 18.33 -1.11 -19.06
C LEU A 113 16.83 -1.05 -19.44
N ASN A 114 16.48 -0.25 -20.44
CA ASN A 114 15.09 -0.14 -20.93
C ASN A 114 14.56 -1.48 -21.45
N ASN A 115 15.38 -2.22 -22.20
CA ASN A 115 15.02 -3.57 -22.67
C ASN A 115 14.80 -4.53 -21.49
N THR A 116 15.67 -4.49 -20.49
CA THR A 116 15.54 -5.32 -19.28
C THR A 116 14.28 -4.98 -18.50
N MET A 117 13.95 -3.69 -18.35
CA MET A 117 12.70 -3.26 -17.70
C MET A 117 11.47 -3.70 -18.50
N LYS A 118 11.49 -3.55 -19.83
CA LYS A 118 10.40 -4.00 -20.70
C LYS A 118 10.14 -5.49 -20.56
N LEU A 119 11.20 -6.32 -20.54
CA LEU A 119 11.09 -7.76 -20.32
C LEU A 119 10.51 -8.09 -18.94
N ARG A 120 10.95 -7.39 -17.89
CA ARG A 120 10.39 -7.57 -16.53
C ARG A 120 8.91 -7.20 -16.46
N LEU A 121 8.51 -6.09 -17.07
CA LEU A 121 7.10 -5.66 -17.13
C LEU A 121 6.26 -6.69 -17.89
N GLN A 122 6.73 -7.17 -19.05
CA GLN A 122 6.05 -8.22 -19.80
C GLN A 122 5.92 -9.52 -19.00
N SER A 123 6.94 -9.90 -18.24
CA SER A 123 6.88 -11.06 -17.36
C SER A 123 5.84 -10.88 -16.24
N ILE A 124 5.72 -9.69 -15.66
CA ILE A 124 4.72 -9.39 -14.64
C ILE A 124 3.31 -9.44 -15.25
N LEU A 125 3.09 -8.83 -16.41
CA LEU A 125 1.81 -8.86 -17.11
C LEU A 125 1.35 -10.30 -17.40
N LYS A 126 2.23 -11.15 -17.95
CA LYS A 126 1.92 -12.57 -18.17
C LYS A 126 1.56 -13.33 -16.90
N ARG A 127 2.15 -12.96 -15.76
CA ARG A 127 1.82 -13.57 -14.46
C ARG A 127 0.45 -13.11 -13.98
N ILE A 128 0.09 -11.84 -14.21
CA ILE A 128 -1.23 -11.30 -13.88
C ILE A 128 -2.29 -11.99 -14.74
N GLU A 129 -2.08 -12.07 -16.06
CA GLU A 129 -3.00 -12.76 -17.00
C GLU A 129 -3.28 -14.21 -16.54
N ARG A 130 -2.23 -14.98 -16.21
CA ARG A 130 -2.41 -16.35 -15.68
C ARG A 130 -3.17 -16.38 -14.35
N LEU A 131 -2.96 -15.41 -13.47
CA LEU A 131 -3.69 -15.33 -12.20
C LEU A 131 -5.17 -15.01 -12.44
N GLU A 132 -5.47 -14.15 -13.42
CA GLU A 132 -6.83 -13.82 -13.83
C GLU A 132 -7.53 -15.04 -14.45
N GLU A 133 -6.85 -15.80 -15.30
CA GLU A 133 -7.36 -17.06 -15.88
C GLU A 133 -7.66 -18.14 -14.82
N LEU A 134 -6.79 -18.27 -13.82
CA LEU A 134 -6.95 -19.27 -12.75
C LEU A 134 -7.98 -18.84 -11.69
N SER A 135 -8.26 -17.55 -11.56
CA SER A 135 -9.22 -17.00 -10.59
C SER A 135 -10.60 -17.65 -10.59
N PRO A 136 -11.29 -17.84 -11.74
CA PRO A 136 -12.58 -18.55 -11.78
C PRO A 136 -12.45 -20.04 -11.42
N GLN A 137 -11.37 -20.69 -11.84
CA GLN A 137 -11.14 -22.12 -11.58
C GLN A 137 -10.93 -22.40 -10.09
N ILE A 138 -10.21 -21.50 -9.38
CA ILE A 138 -9.96 -21.63 -7.95
C ILE A 138 -11.25 -21.55 -7.12
N LYS A 139 -12.20 -20.68 -7.51
CA LYS A 139 -13.51 -20.61 -6.82
C LYS A 139 -14.30 -21.90 -6.98
N LEU A 140 -14.31 -22.47 -8.19
CA LEU A 140 -15.02 -23.71 -8.50
C LEU A 140 -14.41 -24.90 -7.75
N GLN A 141 -13.07 -25.03 -7.76
CA GLN A 141 -12.37 -26.08 -7.00
C GLN A 141 -12.59 -25.98 -5.48
N ARG A 142 -12.66 -24.76 -4.93
CA ARG A 142 -13.00 -24.56 -3.51
C ARG A 142 -14.43 -24.99 -3.20
N GLN A 143 -15.38 -24.69 -4.09
CA GLN A 143 -16.77 -25.09 -3.92
C GLN A 143 -16.90 -26.63 -3.96
N GLU A 144 -16.28 -27.28 -4.93
CA GLU A 144 -16.28 -28.75 -5.03
C GLU A 144 -15.66 -29.41 -3.79
N LYS A 145 -14.55 -28.87 -3.29
CA LYS A 145 -13.95 -29.37 -2.05
C LYS A 145 -14.89 -29.22 -0.86
N MET A 146 -15.53 -28.06 -0.72
CA MET A 146 -16.48 -27.79 0.37
C MET A 146 -17.68 -28.74 0.32
N THR A 147 -18.22 -29.02 -0.87
CA THR A 147 -19.31 -29.98 -1.03
C THR A 147 -18.91 -31.39 -0.59
N LYS A 148 -17.71 -31.86 -1.01
CA LYS A 148 -17.19 -33.17 -0.59
C LYS A 148 -16.99 -33.26 0.93
N ASP A 149 -16.47 -32.20 1.55
CA ASP A 149 -16.25 -32.16 2.99
C ASP A 149 -17.58 -32.19 3.77
N ILE A 150 -18.62 -31.48 3.27
CA ILE A 150 -19.98 -31.50 3.85
C ILE A 150 -20.61 -32.89 3.75
N GLU A 151 -20.51 -33.55 2.59
CA GLU A 151 -21.04 -34.91 2.41
C GLU A 151 -20.37 -35.90 3.38
N LEU A 152 -19.05 -35.83 3.52
CA LEU A 152 -18.32 -36.66 4.47
C LEU A 152 -18.75 -36.39 5.90
N LEU A 153 -18.98 -35.13 6.26
CA LEU A 153 -19.46 -34.75 7.60
C LEU A 153 -20.85 -35.33 7.86
N ASN A 154 -21.75 -35.22 6.89
CA ASN A 154 -23.10 -35.79 6.98
C ASN A 154 -23.06 -37.30 7.17
N GLN A 155 -22.24 -38.02 6.41
CA GLN A 155 -22.07 -39.47 6.58
C GLN A 155 -21.60 -39.82 7.99
N LYS A 156 -20.61 -39.09 8.52
CA LYS A 156 -20.12 -39.29 9.89
C LYS A 156 -21.19 -38.97 10.93
N LEU A 157 -21.95 -37.90 10.74
CA LEU A 157 -23.03 -37.50 11.64
C LEU A 157 -24.15 -38.56 11.65
N THR A 158 -24.57 -39.05 10.49
CA THR A 158 -25.56 -40.13 10.39
C THR A 158 -25.07 -41.40 11.09
N PHE A 159 -23.80 -41.76 10.90
CA PHE A 159 -23.21 -42.89 11.59
C PHE A 159 -23.22 -42.73 13.12
N LEU A 160 -22.77 -41.57 13.61
CA LEU A 160 -22.77 -41.23 15.05
C LEU A 160 -24.19 -41.27 15.62
N HIS A 161 -25.15 -40.66 14.92
CA HIS A 161 -26.55 -40.64 15.32
C HIS A 161 -27.13 -42.06 15.44
N ARG A 162 -26.87 -42.93 14.47
CA ARG A 162 -27.27 -44.35 14.54
C ARG A 162 -26.66 -45.06 15.76
N ARG A 163 -25.37 -44.85 16.03
CA ARG A 163 -24.71 -45.44 17.21
C ARG A 163 -25.29 -44.92 18.52
N MET A 164 -25.63 -43.63 18.58
CA MET A 164 -26.24 -43.02 19.74
C MET A 164 -27.65 -43.59 19.99
N GLN A 165 -28.50 -43.65 18.97
CA GLN A 165 -29.82 -44.30 19.06
C GLN A 165 -29.72 -45.76 19.52
N THR A 166 -28.72 -46.48 19.00
CA THR A 166 -28.46 -47.87 19.40
C THR A 166 -28.10 -47.91 20.89
N ALA A 167 -27.16 -47.07 21.35
CA ALA A 167 -26.79 -47.00 22.76
C ALA A 167 -27.95 -46.59 23.68
N GLU A 168 -28.81 -45.66 23.24
CA GLU A 168 -30.01 -45.23 23.96
C GLU A 168 -31.07 -46.33 24.05
N SER A 169 -31.16 -47.20 23.03
CA SER A 169 -32.08 -48.34 23.02
C SER A 169 -31.67 -49.49 23.95
N TYR A 170 -30.42 -49.47 24.44
CA TYR A 170 -29.93 -50.43 25.42
C TYR A 170 -29.85 -49.76 26.80
N SER A 171 -30.67 -50.19 27.74
CA SER A 171 -30.45 -49.90 29.15
C SER A 171 -29.33 -50.80 29.69
N TRP A 172 -28.42 -50.24 30.48
CA TRP A 172 -27.42 -51.04 31.19
C TRP A 172 -28.16 -51.90 32.22
N GLU A 173 -28.34 -53.20 31.96
CA GLU A 173 -29.13 -54.08 32.84
C GLU A 173 -28.50 -54.34 34.21
N GLY A 174 -27.27 -53.88 34.44
CA GLY A 174 -26.63 -53.94 35.75
C GLY A 174 -26.26 -55.36 36.19
N MET A 175 -24.95 -55.59 36.33
CA MET A 175 -24.34 -56.78 36.93
C MET A 175 -24.59 -58.09 36.16
N LEU A 176 -23.52 -58.83 35.87
CA LEU A 176 -23.65 -60.18 35.33
C LEU A 176 -24.50 -61.01 36.30
N ARG A 177 -25.68 -61.47 35.87
CA ARG A 177 -26.58 -62.32 36.70
C ARG A 177 -25.93 -63.65 37.11
N ARG A 178 -24.82 -64.01 36.48
CA ARG A 178 -23.92 -65.10 36.88
C ARG A 178 -22.48 -64.69 36.67
N ALA A 179 -21.62 -65.04 37.63
CA ALA A 179 -20.18 -64.89 37.49
C ALA A 179 -19.70 -65.56 36.20
N PRO A 180 -18.83 -64.92 35.41
CA PRO A 180 -18.30 -65.53 34.22
C PRO A 180 -17.45 -66.75 34.62
N LEU A 181 -17.72 -67.90 33.99
CA LEU A 181 -16.94 -69.12 34.16
C LEU A 181 -15.74 -69.06 33.21
N TRP A 182 -14.78 -68.20 33.53
CA TRP A 182 -13.41 -68.31 33.06
C TRP A 182 -12.47 -68.04 34.21
#